data_AF-A0A1G3BI97-F1
#
_entry.id   AF-A0A1G3BI97-F1
#
_cell.length_a   1.000
_cell.length_b   1.000
_cell.length_c   1.000
_cell.angle_alpha   90.00
_cell.angle_beta   90.00
_cell.angle_gamma   90.00
#
_symmetry.space_group_name_H-M   'P 1'
#
loop_
_entity.id
_entity.type
_entity.pdbx_description
1 polymer ?
#
loop_
_entity_poly.entity_id
_entity_poly.type
_entity_poly.pdbx_seq_one_letter_code
_entity_poly.pdbx_strand_id
1 'polypeptide(L)' 'MRINPQNDQEIFAVAVDDLQNEAINRIGRKLTEGELCTAKKCVESGLSSCIDITLRAAIDEAAK' A
#
# COMPACT_ATOMS: atom_id res chain seq x y z
N MET A 1 1.86 -28.50 20.42
CA MET A 1 1.88 -27.09 19.98
C MET A 1 2.69 -27.03 18.70
N ARG A 2 2.04 -26.97 17.53
CA ARG A 2 2.73 -26.75 16.26
C ARG A 2 2.56 -25.27 15.92
N ILE A 3 3.63 -24.51 16.09
CA ILE A 3 3.74 -23.17 15.52
C ILE A 3 4.13 -23.43 14.06
N ASN A 4 3.24 -23.11 13.14
CA ASN A 4 3.48 -23.27 11.70
C ASN A 4 3.95 -21.89 11.18
N PRO A 5 5.24 -21.66 10.91
CA PRO A 5 5.68 -20.40 10.34
C PRO A 5 5.55 -20.53 8.82
N GLN A 6 4.49 -19.99 8.21
CA GLN A 6 4.42 -19.71 6.77
C GLN A 6 3.10 -19.02 6.40
N ASN A 7 3.17 -17.70 6.22
CA ASN A 7 2.87 -17.04 4.94
C ASN A 7 3.03 -15.52 5.10
N ASP A 8 4.25 -15.02 4.92
CA ASP A 8 4.49 -13.58 4.71
C ASP A 8 4.10 -13.18 3.27
N GLN A 9 2.97 -13.70 2.78
CA GLN A 9 2.51 -13.42 1.44
C GLN A 9 1.76 -12.09 1.48
N GLU A 10 2.43 -11.03 1.02
CA GLU A 10 1.85 -9.70 0.88
C GLU A 10 0.70 -9.74 -0.12
N ILE A 11 -0.49 -9.30 0.30
CA ILE A 11 -1.67 -9.16 -0.58
C ILE A 11 -1.62 -7.81 -1.31
N PHE A 12 -0.99 -6.80 -0.70
CA PHE A 12 -0.90 -5.46 -1.24
C PHE A 12 0.39 -4.77 -0.76
N ALA A 13 1.17 -4.23 -1.70
CA ALA A 13 2.37 -3.45 -1.43
C ALA A 13 2.49 -2.32 -2.45
N VAL A 14 3.08 -1.20 -2.05
CA VAL A 14 3.39 -0.07 -2.94
C VAL A 14 4.89 0.15 -2.90
N ALA A 15 5.57 -0.06 -4.03
CA ALA A 15 7.00 0.19 -4.11
C ALA A 15 7.28 1.70 -4.14
N VAL A 16 8.38 2.11 -3.50
CA VAL A 16 8.85 3.50 -3.55
C VAL A 16 9.16 3.92 -4.98
N ASP A 17 9.67 3.00 -5.80
CA ASP A 17 9.96 3.27 -7.20
C ASP A 17 8.70 3.53 -8.02
N ASP A 18 7.60 2.84 -7.75
CA ASP A 18 6.31 3.13 -8.40
C ASP A 18 5.81 4.52 -8.05
N LEU A 19 5.91 4.90 -6.77
CA LEU A 19 5.55 6.24 -6.32
C LEU A 19 6.44 7.32 -6.95
N GLN A 20 7.73 7.05 -7.14
CA GLN A 20 8.66 7.96 -7.81
C GLN A 20 8.43 8.03 -9.33
N ASN A 21 8.09 6.91 -9.97
CA ASN A 21 7.75 6.86 -11.39
C ASN A 21 6.46 7.66 -11.66
N GLU A 22 5.46 7.52 -10.80
CA GLU A 22 4.24 8.31 -10.89
C GLU A 22 4.51 9.81 -10.68
N ALA A 23 5.44 10.16 -9.78
CA ALA A 23 5.87 11.55 -9.63
C ALA A 23 6.54 12.09 -10.91
N ILE A 24 7.40 11.31 -11.56
CA ILE A 24 7.99 11.69 -12.85
C ILE A 24 6.89 11.91 -13.89
N ASN A 25 5.92 11.01 -13.98
CA ASN A 25 4.82 11.12 -14.95
C ASN A 25 3.92 12.34 -14.70
N ARG A 26 3.66 12.69 -13.42
CA ARG A 26 2.74 13.78 -13.06
C ARG A 26 3.39 15.16 -13.03
N ILE A 27 4.60 15.28 -12.50
CA ILE A 27 5.27 16.57 -12.25
C ILE A 27 6.62 16.71 -12.96
N GLY A 28 7.01 15.72 -13.78
CA GLY A 28 8.21 15.78 -14.62
C GLY A 28 9.54 15.54 -13.89
N ARG A 29 9.52 15.15 -12.60
CA ARG A 29 10.73 14.84 -11.82
C ARG A 29 10.43 13.90 -10.65
N LYS A 30 11.50 13.33 -10.08
CA LYS A 30 11.44 12.62 -8.81
C LYS A 30 11.09 13.56 -7.65
N LEU A 31 10.41 13.02 -6.64
CA LEU A 31 10.21 13.67 -5.36
C LEU A 31 11.56 13.77 -4.63
N THR A 32 11.80 14.93 -4.02
CA THR A 32 12.87 15.08 -3.02
C THR A 32 12.58 14.22 -1.79
N GLU A 33 13.55 14.04 -0.90
CA GLU A 33 13.37 13.22 0.32
C GLU A 33 12.19 13.70 1.18
N GLY A 34 12.06 15.02 1.39
CA GLY A 34 10.97 15.59 2.18
C GLY A 34 9.60 15.43 1.51
N GLU A 35 9.53 15.60 0.19
CA GLU A 35 8.31 15.36 -0.59
C GLU A 35 7.94 13.88 -0.60
N LEU A 36 8.92 12.98 -0.72
CA LEU A 36 8.70 11.54 -0.67
C LEU A 36 8.19 11.09 0.70
N CYS A 37 8.78 11.62 1.78
CA CYS A 37 8.31 11.36 3.14
C CYS A 37 6.84 11.82 3.32
N THR A 38 6.50 12.99 2.78
CA THR A 38 5.13 13.50 2.81
C THR A 38 4.19 12.61 1.99
N ALA A 39 4.58 12.25 0.77
CA ALA A 39 3.79 11.40 -0.11
C ALA A 39 3.54 10.01 0.50
N LYS A 40 4.56 9.41 1.14
CA LYS A 40 4.42 8.13 1.86
C LYS A 40 3.34 8.21 2.94
N LYS A 41 3.38 9.23 3.80
CA LYS A 41 2.37 9.41 4.86
C LYS A 41 0.96 9.58 4.30
N CYS A 42 0.82 10.32 3.19
CA CYS A 42 -0.47 10.48 2.52
C CYS A 42 -0.99 9.15 1.96
N VAL A 43 -0.12 8.37 1.31
CA VAL A 43 -0.45 7.04 0.77
C VAL A 43 -0.84 6.09 1.90
N GLU A 44 -0.08 6.03 2.99
CA GLU A 44 -0.35 5.20 4.17
C GLU A 44 -1.73 5.53 4.77
N SER A 45 -2.03 6.81 4.99
CA SER A 45 -3.31 7.25 5.56
C SER A 45 -4.50 6.92 4.65
N GLY A 46 -4.37 7.19 3.35
CA GLY A 46 -5.42 6.90 2.37
C GLY A 46 -5.69 5.40 2.24
N LEU A 47 -4.63 4.60 2.11
CA LEU A 47 -4.74 3.14 1.99
C LEU A 47 -5.25 2.49 3.26
N SER A 48 -4.82 2.93 4.45
CA SER A 48 -5.30 2.36 5.71
C SER A 48 -6.82 2.42 5.82
N SER A 49 -7.43 3.51 5.34
CA SER A 49 -8.88 3.68 5.35
C SER A 49 -9.57 2.78 4.33
N CYS A 50 -9.00 2.63 3.13
CA CYS A 50 -9.57 1.79 2.08
C CYS A 50 -9.39 0.29 2.34
N ILE A 51 -8.20 -0.12 2.82
CA ILE A 51 -7.87 -1.53 3.06
C ILE A 51 -8.81 -2.16 4.08
N ASP A 52 -9.15 -1.45 5.17
CA ASP A 52 -10.10 -1.98 6.16
C ASP A 52 -11.46 -2.32 5.54
N ILE A 53 -12.01 -1.38 4.78
CA ILE A 53 -13.29 -1.56 4.08
C ILE A 53 -13.20 -2.68 3.04
N THR A 54 -12.13 -2.70 2.24
CA THR A 54 -11.93 -3.68 1.17
C THR A 54 -11.73 -5.09 1.72
N LEU A 55 -10.95 -5.26 2.78
CA LEU A 55 -10.73 -6.56 3.41
C LEU A 55 -12.03 -7.13 3.97
N ARG A 56 -12.82 -6.31 4.68
CA ARG A 56 -14.12 -6.74 5.19
C ARG A 56 -15.04 -7.18 4.06
N ALA A 57 -15.19 -6.35 3.02
CA ALA A 57 -16.03 -6.69 1.87
C ALA A 57 -15.56 -7.96 1.14
N ALA A 58 -14.25 -8.15 0.99
CA ALA A 58 -13.69 -9.33 0.34
C ALA A 58 -13.95 -10.62 1.16
N ILE A 59 -13.82 -10.56 2.48
CA ILE A 59 -14.12 -11.68 3.38
C ILE A 59 -15.62 -11.99 3.34
N ASP A 60 -16.47 -10.97 3.46
CA ASP A 60 -17.93 -11.13 3.43
C ASP A 60 -18.40 -11.76 2.11
N GLU A 61 -17.76 -11.44 0.99
CA GLU A 61 -18.07 -12.05 -0.31
C GLU A 61 -17.54 -13.48 -0.42
N ALA A 62 -16.29 -13.73 0.00
CA ALA A 62 -15.67 -15.05 -0.09
C ALA A 62 -16.32 -16.10 0.83
N ALA A 63 -17.00 -15.66 1.90
CA ALA A 63 -17.67 -16.53 2.86
C ALA A 63 -19.15 -16.82 2.54
N LYS A 64 -19.67 -16.35 1.40
CA LYS A 64 -20.99 -16.71 0.86
C LYS A 64 -20.94 -18.04 0.11
#